data_AF-A0A511N9L8-F1
#
_entry.id   AF-A0A511N9L8-F1
#
_cell.length_a   1.000
_cell.length_b   1.000
_cell.length_c   1.000
_cell.angle_alpha   90.00
_cell.angle_beta   90.00
_cell.angle_gamma   90.00
#
_symmetry.space_group_name_H-M   'P 1'
#
loop_
_entity.id
_entity.type
_entity.pdbx_description
1 polymer ?
#
loop_
_entity_poly.entity_id
_entity_poly.type
_entity_poly.pdbx_seq_one_letter_code
_entity_poly.pdbx_strand_id
1 'polypeptide(L)'
;MEEEPTQIPASEFRPPEVDRDRKFSFLHPSIPQVGVMSLAAAGLHGGVTGAHFEAWVGYGVFFLVSTVLQLFWGGLALVKFWESKEALNDPYPRAGVVSWESSFYRAGAWGNLAIALLYVFTRIWGVPFVGPSVGEKEAWDFYGVATTVLEVLIFFQALRMSGEVKRGEVPMSWNDLHREG
;
A
#
# COMPACT_ATOMS: atom_id res chain seq x y z
N MET A 1 -49.55 0.93 23.58
CA MET A 1 -49.01 2.24 23.98
C MET A 1 -47.60 2.28 23.46
N GLU A 2 -47.41 2.95 22.32
CA GLU A 2 -46.06 3.28 21.84
C GLU A 2 -45.62 4.50 22.64
N GLU A 3 -44.54 4.36 23.41
CA GLU A 3 -43.93 5.50 24.10
C GLU A 3 -43.25 6.38 23.05
N GLU A 4 -43.63 7.66 23.03
CA GLU A 4 -43.05 8.66 22.15
C GLU A 4 -41.57 8.85 22.52
N PRO A 5 -40.62 8.75 21.55
CA PRO A 5 -39.20 8.81 21.85
C PRO A 5 -38.84 10.16 22.47
N THR A 6 -38.29 10.13 23.68
CA THR A 6 -37.92 11.31 24.46
C THR A 6 -36.92 12.16 23.67
N GLN A 7 -37.35 13.34 23.22
CA GLN A 7 -36.47 14.29 22.53
C GLN A 7 -35.57 14.98 23.54
N ILE A 8 -34.25 14.84 23.36
CA ILE A 8 -33.25 15.54 24.18
C ILE A 8 -33.25 17.02 23.74
N PRO A 9 -33.40 17.99 24.66
CA PRO A 9 -33.30 19.41 24.34
C PRO A 9 -31.94 19.73 23.68
N ALA A 10 -31.92 20.55 22.64
CA ALA A 10 -30.67 20.94 21.96
C ALA A 10 -29.65 21.61 22.91
N SER A 11 -30.13 22.24 24.00
CA SER A 11 -29.30 22.82 25.05
C SER A 11 -28.59 21.79 25.93
N GLU A 12 -29.10 20.56 25.99
CA GLU A 12 -28.52 19.44 26.74
C GLU A 12 -27.63 18.54 25.88
N PHE A 13 -27.69 18.70 24.55
CA PHE A 13 -26.79 18.01 23.64
C PHE A 13 -25.35 18.48 23.86
N ARG A 14 -24.56 17.65 24.54
CA ARG A 14 -23.11 17.76 24.50
C ARG A 14 -22.61 16.84 23.38
N PRO A 15 -21.84 17.35 22.40
CA PRO A 15 -21.17 16.46 21.47
C PRO A 15 -20.27 15.50 22.26
N PRO A 16 -20.14 14.23 21.84
CA PRO A 16 -19.23 13.31 22.48
C PRO A 16 -17.82 13.89 22.44
N GLU A 17 -17.10 13.77 23.55
CA GLU A 17 -15.68 14.10 23.58
C GLU A 17 -14.92 13.12 22.69
N VAL A 18 -14.02 13.66 21.85
CA VAL A 18 -13.15 12.84 21.01
C VAL A 18 -12.14 12.14 21.91
N ASP A 19 -12.29 10.82 22.02
CA ASP A 19 -11.35 9.94 22.72
C ASP A 19 -10.01 9.90 21.97
N ARG A 20 -9.06 10.72 22.42
CA ARG A 20 -7.74 10.89 21.79
C ARG A 20 -6.78 9.73 21.98
N ASP A 21 -7.08 8.84 22.93
CA ASP A 21 -6.28 7.64 23.22
C ASP A 21 -6.75 6.43 22.39
N ARG A 22 -7.85 6.57 21.64
CA ARG A 22 -8.32 5.57 20.69
C ARG A 22 -7.27 5.30 19.61
N LYS A 23 -7.01 4.01 19.38
CA LYS A 23 -6.02 3.54 18.41
C LYS A 23 -6.65 3.21 17.06
N PHE A 24 -5.94 3.52 15.98
CA PHE A 24 -6.35 3.23 14.61
C PHE A 24 -5.23 2.54 13.82
N SER A 25 -5.62 1.57 12.99
CA SER A 25 -4.71 0.97 12.00
C SER A 25 -4.45 1.92 10.84
N PHE A 26 -3.39 1.68 10.07
CA PHE A 26 -3.03 2.48 8.90
C PHE A 26 -2.69 3.94 9.19
N LEU A 27 -2.18 4.26 10.37
CA LEU A 27 -1.67 5.62 10.67
C LEU A 27 -0.15 5.75 10.52
N HIS A 28 0.56 4.67 10.20
CA HIS A 28 2.02 4.67 10.12
C HIS A 28 2.55 5.81 9.22
N PRO A 29 3.52 6.63 9.67
CA PRO A 29 3.91 7.87 8.98
C PRO A 29 4.50 7.65 7.58
N SER A 30 5.08 6.48 7.31
CA SER A 30 5.60 6.12 5.99
C SER A 30 4.54 5.68 4.96
N ILE A 31 3.27 5.53 5.31
CA ILE A 31 2.23 5.08 4.35
C ILE A 31 2.12 5.98 3.12
N PRO A 32 2.07 7.34 3.25
CA PRO A 32 2.04 8.22 2.09
C PRO A 32 3.21 7.98 1.13
N GLN A 33 4.42 7.82 1.67
CA GLN A 33 5.63 7.59 0.89
C GLN A 33 5.54 6.26 0.10
N VAL A 34 5.27 5.14 0.77
CA VAL A 34 5.19 3.82 0.09
C VAL A 34 4.00 3.75 -0.87
N GLY A 35 2.89 4.40 -0.54
CA GLY A 35 1.72 4.50 -1.41
C GLY A 35 2.06 5.22 -2.71
N VAL A 36 2.67 6.40 -2.63
CA VAL A 36 3.09 7.18 -3.81
C VAL A 36 4.15 6.44 -4.64
N MET A 37 5.14 5.81 -4.00
CA MET A 37 6.13 4.98 -4.70
C MET A 37 5.46 3.82 -5.46
N SER A 38 4.48 3.17 -4.84
CA SER A 38 3.70 2.11 -5.47
C SER A 38 2.92 2.63 -6.67
N LEU A 39 2.24 3.77 -6.56
CA LEU A 39 1.53 4.39 -7.69
C LEU A 39 2.48 4.78 -8.84
N ALA A 40 3.68 5.29 -8.52
CA ALA A 40 4.69 5.61 -9.51
C ALA A 40 5.19 4.35 -10.25
N ALA A 41 5.49 3.27 -9.51
CA ALA A 41 5.85 1.98 -10.10
C ALA A 41 4.72 1.40 -10.98
N ALA A 42 3.45 1.55 -10.55
CA ALA A 42 2.30 1.18 -11.37
C ALA A 42 2.25 1.94 -12.69
N GLY A 43 2.53 3.25 -12.67
CA GLY A 43 2.60 4.08 -13.87
C GLY A 43 3.72 3.64 -14.84
N LEU A 44 4.89 3.27 -14.32
CA LEU A 44 6.02 2.79 -15.13
C LEU A 44 5.72 1.43 -15.77
N HIS A 45 5.22 0.46 -15.00
CA HIS A 45 4.77 -0.84 -15.52
C HIS A 45 3.66 -0.68 -16.56
N GLY A 46 2.68 0.18 -16.28
CA GLY A 46 1.56 0.47 -17.17
C GLY A 46 2.02 1.11 -18.48
N GLY A 47 2.96 2.05 -18.40
CA GLY A 47 3.49 2.77 -19.56
C GLY A 47 4.18 1.88 -20.60
N VAL A 48 4.78 0.75 -20.17
CA VAL A 48 5.45 -0.19 -21.08
C VAL A 48 4.57 -1.39 -21.45
N THR A 49 3.40 -1.54 -20.86
CA THR A 49 2.54 -2.74 -21.02
C THR A 49 2.15 -2.98 -22.48
N GLY A 50 1.83 -1.93 -23.24
CA GLY A 50 1.43 -2.05 -24.65
C GLY A 50 2.52 -2.68 -25.53
N ALA A 51 3.75 -2.18 -25.42
CA ALA A 51 4.90 -2.73 -26.16
C ALA A 51 5.15 -4.21 -25.81
N HIS A 52 4.89 -4.62 -24.56
CA HIS A 52 5.03 -6.00 -24.14
C HIS A 52 3.92 -6.90 -24.71
N PHE A 53 2.70 -6.40 -24.91
CA PHE A 53 1.66 -7.15 -25.63
C PHE A 53 2.01 -7.37 -27.10
N GLU A 54 2.65 -6.40 -27.75
CA GLU A 54 3.14 -6.54 -29.12
C GLU A 54 4.25 -7.59 -29.23
N ALA A 55 5.13 -7.67 -28.23
CA ALA A 55 6.19 -8.67 -28.18
C ALA A 55 5.65 -10.09 -27.92
N TRP A 56 4.85 -10.27 -26.86
CA TRP A 56 4.19 -11.54 -26.56
C TRP A 56 3.09 -11.37 -25.50
N VAL A 57 1.96 -12.04 -25.69
CA VAL A 57 0.79 -11.90 -24.80
C VAL A 57 1.09 -12.13 -23.32
N GLY A 58 1.98 -13.09 -22.99
CA GLY A 58 2.32 -13.37 -21.59
C GLY A 58 3.15 -12.26 -20.94
N TYR A 59 3.99 -11.55 -21.71
CA TYR A 59 4.71 -10.38 -21.20
C TYR A 59 3.72 -9.24 -20.92
N GLY A 60 2.82 -8.96 -21.85
CA GLY A 60 1.77 -7.95 -21.65
C GLY A 60 0.89 -8.24 -20.43
N VAL A 61 0.45 -9.50 -20.25
CA VAL A 61 -0.33 -9.91 -19.06
C VAL A 61 0.48 -9.72 -17.77
N PHE A 62 1.77 -10.07 -17.76
CA PHE A 62 2.61 -9.87 -16.58
C PHE A 62 2.69 -8.39 -16.16
N PHE A 63 2.97 -7.49 -17.11
CA PHE A 63 3.03 -6.05 -16.83
C PHE A 63 1.68 -5.47 -16.44
N LEU A 64 0.59 -5.92 -17.06
CA LEU A 64 -0.77 -5.51 -16.70
C LEU A 64 -1.13 -5.93 -15.27
N VAL A 65 -0.87 -7.19 -14.90
CA VAL A 65 -1.14 -7.69 -13.55
C VAL A 65 -0.30 -6.92 -12.52
N SER A 66 0.99 -6.71 -12.80
CA SER A 66 1.88 -5.93 -11.94
C SER A 66 1.34 -4.51 -11.74
N THR A 67 0.95 -3.84 -12.83
CA THR A 67 0.33 -2.50 -12.80
C THR A 67 -0.91 -2.47 -11.90
N VAL A 68 -1.84 -3.40 -12.08
CA VAL A 68 -3.11 -3.44 -11.32
C VAL A 68 -2.85 -3.72 -9.84
N LEU A 69 -1.98 -4.67 -9.52
CA LEU A 69 -1.65 -5.00 -8.13
C LEU A 69 -0.96 -3.82 -7.43
N GLN A 70 -0.04 -3.15 -8.13
CA GLN A 70 0.71 -2.02 -7.59
C GLN A 70 -0.19 -0.79 -7.38
N LEU A 71 -1.11 -0.53 -8.31
CA LEU A 71 -2.13 0.49 -8.21
C LEU A 71 -3.08 0.20 -7.05
N PHE A 72 -3.60 -1.03 -6.96
CA PHE A 72 -4.53 -1.44 -5.93
C PHE A 72 -3.89 -1.38 -4.53
N TRP A 73 -2.70 -1.96 -4.35
CA TRP A 73 -2.03 -1.98 -3.06
C TRP A 73 -1.65 -0.59 -2.59
N GLY A 74 -1.00 0.21 -3.45
CA GLY A 74 -0.63 1.60 -3.13
C GLY A 74 -1.85 2.49 -2.86
N GLY A 75 -2.87 2.39 -3.72
CA GLY A 75 -4.11 3.13 -3.57
C GLY A 75 -4.86 2.77 -2.30
N LEU A 76 -5.00 1.47 -1.98
CA LEU A 76 -5.65 1.03 -0.75
C LEU A 76 -4.91 1.51 0.50
N ALA A 77 -3.57 1.48 0.49
CA ALA A 77 -2.76 1.99 1.59
C ALA A 77 -3.07 3.48 1.86
N LEU A 78 -3.12 4.30 0.80
CA LEU A 78 -3.43 5.73 0.89
C LEU A 78 -4.87 6.00 1.33
N VAL A 79 -5.84 5.26 0.80
CA VAL A 79 -7.24 5.36 1.20
C VAL A 79 -7.39 5.04 2.68
N LYS A 80 -6.79 3.93 3.15
CA LYS A 80 -6.85 3.55 4.57
C LYS A 80 -6.15 4.55 5.48
N PHE A 81 -5.02 5.11 5.04
CA PHE A 81 -4.37 6.18 5.78
C PHE A 81 -5.26 7.41 5.92
N TRP A 82 -5.93 7.81 4.84
CA TRP A 82 -6.83 8.95 4.87
C TRP A 82 -8.06 8.70 5.75
N GLU A 83 -8.72 7.55 5.59
CA GLU A 83 -9.86 7.14 6.43
C GLU A 83 -9.49 7.15 7.92
N SER A 84 -8.34 6.60 8.29
CA SER A 84 -7.87 6.59 9.68
C SER A 84 -7.51 7.98 10.19
N LYS A 85 -6.97 8.86 9.33
CA LYS A 85 -6.69 10.26 9.69
C LYS A 85 -7.96 11.06 9.93
N GLU A 86 -9.00 10.83 9.13
CA GLU A 86 -10.33 11.43 9.35
C GLU A 86 -10.95 10.92 10.64
N ALA A 87 -10.83 9.62 10.91
CA ALA A 87 -11.35 8.98 12.11
C ALA A 87 -10.76 9.52 13.43
N LEU A 88 -9.54 10.09 13.41
CA LEU A 88 -8.97 10.77 14.57
C LEU A 88 -9.77 12.00 15.02
N ASN A 89 -10.56 12.60 14.13
CA ASN A 89 -11.34 13.80 14.40
C ASN A 89 -12.85 13.51 14.45
N ASP A 90 -13.26 12.25 14.25
CA ASP A 90 -14.65 11.84 14.23
C ASP A 90 -15.07 11.33 15.64
N PRO A 91 -16.10 11.92 16.28
CA PRO A 91 -16.66 11.38 17.51
C PRO A 91 -17.22 9.96 17.36
N TYR A 92 -17.62 9.57 16.14
CA TYR A 92 -18.19 8.27 15.78
C TYR A 92 -17.42 7.61 14.63
N PRO A 93 -16.12 7.32 14.82
CA PRO A 93 -15.26 6.91 13.74
C PRO A 93 -15.69 5.58 13.13
N ARG A 94 -15.67 5.54 11.81
CA ARG A 94 -15.98 4.33 11.02
C ARG A 94 -14.76 3.41 10.85
N ALA A 95 -13.56 3.94 11.07
CA ALA A 95 -12.32 3.18 11.06
C ALA A 95 -11.92 2.75 12.47
N GLY A 96 -11.12 1.68 12.56
CA GLY A 96 -10.63 1.16 13.83
C GLY A 96 -9.39 0.30 13.62
N VAL A 97 -9.07 -0.54 14.60
CA VAL A 97 -7.95 -1.48 14.50
C VAL A 97 -8.34 -2.67 13.62
N VAL A 98 -7.47 -3.05 12.71
CA VAL A 98 -7.64 -4.27 11.90
C VAL A 98 -6.46 -5.22 12.07
N SER A 99 -6.75 -6.52 12.09
CA SER A 99 -5.74 -7.56 12.31
C SER A 99 -4.84 -7.82 11.11
N TRP A 100 -5.24 -7.38 9.91
CA TRP A 100 -4.57 -7.72 8.64
C TRP A 100 -3.53 -6.69 8.19
N GLU A 101 -3.32 -5.60 8.94
CA GLU A 101 -2.40 -4.51 8.59
C GLU A 101 -0.96 -4.99 8.34
N SER A 102 -0.40 -5.81 9.25
CA SER A 102 0.93 -6.38 9.06
C SER A 102 1.01 -7.29 7.82
N SER A 103 -0.02 -8.12 7.60
CA SER A 103 -0.08 -9.01 6.44
C SER A 103 -0.16 -8.22 5.13
N PHE A 104 -0.88 -7.10 5.12
CA PHE A 104 -0.96 -6.20 3.99
C PHE A 104 0.39 -5.58 3.63
N TYR A 105 1.16 -5.09 4.61
CA TYR A 105 2.51 -4.58 4.35
C TYR A 105 3.45 -5.67 3.83
N ARG A 106 3.37 -6.88 4.38
CA ARG A 106 4.17 -8.02 3.89
C ARG A 106 3.83 -8.40 2.46
N ALA A 107 2.56 -8.38 2.08
CA ALA A 107 2.14 -8.68 0.71
C ALA A 107 2.78 -7.70 -0.28
N GLY A 108 2.73 -6.40 0.02
CA GLY A 108 3.41 -5.38 -0.78
C GLY A 108 4.92 -5.59 -0.86
N ALA A 109 5.56 -5.86 0.29
CA ALA A 109 7.00 -6.09 0.35
C ALA A 109 7.43 -7.27 -0.54
N TRP A 110 6.85 -8.45 -0.32
CA TRP A 110 7.25 -9.66 -1.03
C TRP A 110 6.85 -9.64 -2.51
N GLY A 111 5.72 -9.02 -2.86
CA GLY A 111 5.33 -8.82 -4.26
C GLY A 111 6.35 -7.95 -5.01
N ASN A 112 6.75 -6.82 -4.43
CA ASN A 112 7.74 -5.94 -5.03
C ASN A 112 9.12 -6.60 -5.15
N LEU A 113 9.55 -7.32 -4.11
CA LEU A 113 10.81 -8.07 -4.18
C LEU A 113 10.79 -9.13 -5.29
N ALA A 114 9.67 -9.84 -5.48
CA ALA A 114 9.57 -10.84 -6.54
C ALA A 114 9.74 -10.22 -7.94
N ILE A 115 9.14 -9.05 -8.19
CA ILE A 115 9.29 -8.35 -9.48
C ILE A 115 10.73 -7.85 -9.66
N ALA A 116 11.32 -7.22 -8.63
CA ALA A 116 12.70 -6.75 -8.67
C ALA A 116 13.70 -7.88 -8.93
N LEU A 117 13.51 -9.04 -8.27
CA LEU A 117 14.33 -10.23 -8.49
C LEU A 117 14.17 -10.79 -9.90
N LEU A 118 12.94 -10.82 -10.42
CA LEU A 118 12.69 -11.27 -11.80
C LEU A 118 13.40 -10.34 -12.80
N TYR A 119 13.32 -9.03 -12.63
CA TYR A 119 14.03 -8.06 -13.47
C TYR A 119 15.54 -8.34 -13.50
N VAL A 120 16.18 -8.41 -12.32
CA VAL A 120 17.61 -8.71 -12.23
C VAL A 120 17.93 -10.07 -12.85
N PHE A 121 17.05 -11.06 -12.67
CA PHE A 121 17.23 -12.38 -13.23
C PHE A 121 17.27 -12.34 -14.76
N THR A 122 16.34 -11.63 -15.40
CA THR A 122 16.31 -11.55 -16.88
C THR A 122 17.49 -10.77 -17.46
N ARG A 123 18.13 -9.89 -16.67
CA ARG A 123 19.37 -9.18 -17.07
C ARG A 123 20.63 -10.05 -16.95
N ILE A 124 20.68 -10.98 -16.00
CA ILE A 124 21.87 -11.80 -15.74
C ILE A 124 21.82 -13.14 -16.48
N TRP A 125 20.68 -13.84 -16.37
CA TRP A 125 20.47 -15.21 -16.86
C TRP A 125 19.51 -15.31 -18.05
N GLY A 126 18.77 -14.25 -18.34
CA GLY A 126 17.79 -14.21 -19.44
C GLY A 126 16.37 -14.54 -19.01
N VAL A 127 15.41 -14.37 -19.93
CA VAL A 127 13.98 -14.56 -19.63
C VAL A 127 13.71 -16.01 -19.21
N PRO A 128 13.12 -16.25 -18.03
CA PRO A 128 12.86 -17.60 -17.55
C PRO A 128 11.54 -18.16 -18.09
N PHE A 129 11.45 -19.50 -18.08
CA PHE A 129 10.25 -20.33 -18.23
C PHE A 129 9.51 -20.30 -19.59
N VAL A 130 9.07 -19.13 -20.08
CA VAL A 130 8.10 -19.03 -21.19
C VAL A 130 8.30 -17.79 -22.07
N GLY A 131 7.88 -17.90 -23.34
CA GLY A 131 7.88 -16.82 -24.32
C GLY A 131 8.94 -16.96 -25.42
N PRO A 132 8.92 -16.08 -26.44
CA PRO A 132 9.83 -16.16 -27.58
C PRO A 132 11.29 -15.86 -27.21
N SER A 133 11.54 -15.09 -26.14
CA SER A 133 12.88 -14.66 -25.72
C SER A 133 13.46 -15.49 -24.57
N VAL A 134 12.99 -16.73 -24.35
CA VAL A 134 13.48 -17.58 -23.27
C VAL A 134 14.98 -17.84 -23.38
N GLY A 135 15.71 -17.60 -22.29
CA GLY A 135 17.17 -17.72 -22.22
C GLY A 135 17.93 -16.54 -22.86
N GLU A 136 17.24 -15.64 -23.56
CA GLU A 136 17.83 -14.41 -24.08
C GLU A 136 17.94 -13.38 -22.96
N LYS A 137 19.10 -12.73 -22.86
CA LYS A 137 19.34 -11.66 -21.88
C LYS A 137 18.68 -10.38 -22.34
N GLU A 138 17.90 -9.79 -21.45
CA GLU A 138 17.30 -8.49 -21.70
C GLU A 138 18.32 -7.37 -21.44
N ALA A 139 18.24 -6.29 -22.20
CA ALA A 139 19.10 -5.13 -22.00
C ALA A 139 18.66 -4.31 -20.79
N TRP A 140 19.61 -3.62 -20.16
CA TRP A 140 19.29 -2.63 -19.14
C TRP A 140 18.58 -1.44 -19.80
N ASP A 141 17.44 -1.08 -19.25
CA ASP A 141 16.60 0.00 -19.74
C ASP A 141 16.20 0.94 -18.60
N PHE A 142 15.95 2.20 -18.92
CA PHE A 142 15.66 3.23 -17.93
C PHE A 142 14.40 2.92 -17.10
N TYR A 143 13.32 2.48 -17.76
CA TYR A 143 12.04 2.21 -17.09
C TYR A 143 12.17 1.05 -16.10
N GLY A 144 12.82 -0.03 -16.50
CA GLY A 144 13.14 -1.17 -15.67
C GLY A 144 13.96 -0.78 -14.44
N VAL A 145 15.09 -0.07 -14.63
CA VAL A 145 15.94 0.37 -13.51
C VAL A 145 15.18 1.27 -12.55
N ALA A 146 14.46 2.27 -13.06
CA ALA A 146 13.70 3.20 -12.23
C ALA A 146 12.63 2.47 -11.41
N THR A 147 11.91 1.52 -12.03
CA THR A 147 10.88 0.72 -11.37
C THR A 147 11.48 -0.19 -10.31
N THR A 148 12.58 -0.89 -10.61
CA THR A 148 13.27 -1.75 -9.65
C THR A 148 13.80 -0.99 -8.44
N VAL A 149 14.28 0.25 -8.60
CA VAL A 149 14.66 1.10 -7.46
C VAL A 149 13.46 1.36 -6.55
N LEU A 150 12.30 1.70 -7.11
CA LEU A 150 11.07 1.90 -6.33
C LEU A 150 10.65 0.61 -5.61
N GLU A 151 10.67 -0.53 -6.30
CA GLU A 151 10.30 -1.84 -5.75
C GLU A 151 11.18 -2.23 -4.56
N VAL A 152 12.49 -2.00 -4.65
CA VAL A 152 13.43 -2.28 -3.55
C VAL A 152 13.18 -1.36 -2.36
N LEU A 153 12.93 -0.06 -2.59
CA LEU A 153 12.59 0.87 -1.51
C LEU A 153 11.27 0.49 -0.82
N ILE A 154 10.24 0.14 -1.59
CA ILE A 154 8.96 -0.35 -1.06
C ILE A 154 9.18 -1.62 -0.24
N PHE A 155 9.98 -2.57 -0.72
CA PHE A 155 10.28 -3.81 0.01
C PHE A 155 10.82 -3.53 1.41
N PHE A 156 11.90 -2.74 1.52
CA PHE A 156 12.51 -2.45 2.82
C PHE A 156 11.58 -1.68 3.74
N GLN A 157 10.90 -0.66 3.22
CA GLN A 157 10.02 0.19 4.02
C GLN A 157 8.79 -0.59 4.50
N ALA A 158 8.12 -1.33 3.63
CA ALA A 158 6.95 -2.13 3.98
C ALA A 158 7.30 -3.30 4.91
N LEU A 159 8.47 -3.92 4.75
CA LEU A 159 8.93 -4.96 5.67
C LEU A 159 9.20 -4.38 7.08
N ARG A 160 9.83 -3.20 7.15
CA ARG A 160 10.03 -2.47 8.41
C ARG A 160 8.68 -2.16 9.07
N MET A 161 7.76 -1.54 8.34
CA MET A 161 6.40 -1.23 8.82
C MET A 161 5.68 -2.47 9.35
N SER A 162 5.77 -3.60 8.65
CA SER A 162 5.20 -4.85 9.14
C SER A 162 5.84 -5.32 10.45
N GLY A 163 7.13 -5.08 10.66
CA GLY A 163 7.82 -5.45 11.89
C GLY A 163 7.33 -4.62 13.07
N GLU A 164 7.15 -3.32 12.86
CA GLU A 164 6.65 -2.36 13.87
C GLU A 164 5.23 -2.71 14.31
N VAL A 165 4.33 -3.00 13.36
CA VAL A 165 2.96 -3.49 13.67
C VAL A 165 3.00 -4.76 14.54
N LYS A 166 3.88 -5.73 14.22
CA LYS A 166 3.98 -6.97 14.99
C LYS A 166 4.55 -6.80 16.39
N ARG A 167 5.39 -5.78 16.60
CA ARG A 167 5.92 -5.43 17.93
C ARG A 167 4.91 -4.65 18.79
N GLY A 168 3.74 -4.32 18.23
CA GLY A 168 2.72 -3.53 18.91
C GLY A 168 3.03 -2.04 18.97
N GLU A 169 3.98 -1.57 18.14
CA GLU A 169 4.31 -0.15 17.97
C GLU A 169 3.18 0.60 17.21
N VAL A 170 2.28 -0.15 16.58
CA VAL A 170 1.06 0.29 15.87
C VAL A 170 -0.06 -0.70 16.27
N PRO A 171 -1.33 -0.31 16.44
CA PRO A 171 -2.03 0.92 16.03
C PRO A 171 -1.71 2.15 16.89
N MET A 172 -1.73 3.34 16.27
CA MET A 172 -1.38 4.63 16.87
C MET A 172 -2.63 5.45 17.22
N SER A 173 -2.47 6.34 18.19
CA SER A 173 -3.46 7.33 18.62
C SER A 173 -3.06 8.75 18.16
N TRP A 174 -3.94 9.73 18.40
CA TRP A 174 -3.63 11.15 18.13
C TRP A 174 -2.40 11.61 18.93
N ASN A 175 -2.27 11.15 20.17
CA ASN A 175 -1.16 11.50 21.06
C ASN A 175 0.18 10.93 20.58
N ASP A 176 0.18 9.74 19.96
CA ASP A 176 1.41 9.11 19.45
C ASP A 176 2.00 9.90 18.26
N LEU A 177 1.14 10.40 17.37
CA LEU A 177 1.56 11.18 16.20
C LEU A 177 2.28 12.49 16.57
N HIS A 178 1.87 13.16 17.65
CA HIS A 178 2.50 14.41 18.11
C HIS A 178 3.77 14.18 18.94
N ARG A 179 4.08 12.93 19.31
CA ARG A 179 5.33 12.60 20.00
C ARG A 179 6.50 12.33 19.06
N GLU A 180 6.21 12.02 17.80
CA GLU A 180 7.22 11.65 16.79
C GLU A 180 7.59 12.79 15.82
N GLY A 181 7.00 13.98 15.96
CA GLY A 181 7.27 15.18 15.15
C GLY A 181 7.94 16.30 15.94
#